data_AF-A0A5N6V279-F1
#
_entry.id   AF-A0A5N6V279-F1
#
_cell.length_a   1.000
_cell.length_b   1.000
_cell.length_c   1.000
_cell.angle_alpha   90.00
_cell.angle_beta   90.00
_cell.angle_gamma   90.00
#
_symmetry.space_group_name_H-M   'P 1'
#
loop_
_entity.id
_entity.type
_entity.pdbx_description
1 polymer ?
#
loop_
_entity_poly.entity_id
_entity_poly.type
_entity_poly.pdbx_seq_one_letter_code
_entity_poly.pdbx_strand_id
1 'polypeptide(L)'
;MVVPRVVEGECGICLLGFLVDVTGGSAREYTAAEKKLYETRYDYQRWVWCKHYCGTNYHRVCMDRWIMVSGFMYPKCPTCTRFWLY
;
A
#
# COMPACT_ATOMS: atom_id res chain seq x y z
N MET A 1 6.45 7.40 14.64
CA MET A 1 6.00 6.96 13.29
C MET A 1 4.56 7.40 13.12
N VAL A 2 4.17 7.82 11.92
CA VAL A 2 2.77 8.20 11.65
C VAL A 2 1.91 6.95 11.46
N VAL A 3 0.60 7.06 11.73
CA VAL A 3 -0.37 5.97 11.53
C VAL A 3 -0.80 5.90 10.05
N PRO A 4 -1.26 4.73 9.56
CA PRO A 4 -1.83 4.64 8.21
C PRO A 4 -3.11 5.46 8.13
N ARG A 5 -3.38 6.03 6.95
CA ARG A 5 -4.71 6.57 6.63
C ARG A 5 -5.74 5.44 6.53
N VAL A 6 -7.02 5.79 6.47
CA VAL A 6 -8.09 4.83 6.16
C VAL A 6 -7.78 4.16 4.81
N VAL A 7 -8.05 2.85 4.73
CA VAL A 7 -7.83 2.06 3.52
C VAL A 7 -9.01 2.27 2.58
N GLU A 8 -9.01 3.42 1.91
CA GLU A 8 -10.05 3.85 0.98
C GLU A 8 -9.43 4.45 -0.29
N GLY A 9 -10.17 4.42 -1.39
CA GLY A 9 -9.68 4.89 -2.67
C GLY A 9 -8.65 3.96 -3.31
N GLU A 10 -7.66 4.54 -3.97
CA GLU A 10 -6.74 3.85 -4.87
C GLU A 10 -5.28 3.91 -4.40
N CYS A 11 -4.52 2.88 -4.76
CA CYS A 11 -3.08 2.84 -4.58
C CYS A 11 -2.40 3.74 -5.62
N GLY A 12 -1.68 4.78 -5.18
CA GLY A 12 -0.98 5.73 -6.06
C GLY A 12 0.20 5.18 -6.88
N ILE A 13 0.43 3.86 -6.88
CA ILE A 13 1.44 3.18 -7.72
C ILE A 13 0.79 2.43 -8.87
N CYS A 14 -0.22 1.60 -8.59
CA CYS A 14 -0.90 0.79 -9.62
C CYS A 14 -2.25 1.36 -10.07
N LEU A 15 -2.73 2.42 -9.41
CA LEU A 15 -4.02 3.06 -9.68
C LEU A 15 -5.24 2.13 -9.54
N LEU A 16 -5.09 1.02 -8.80
CA LEU A 16 -6.18 0.12 -8.44
C LEU A 16 -6.64 0.40 -7.02
N GLY A 17 -7.93 0.14 -6.76
CA GLY A 17 -8.52 0.25 -5.43
C GLY A 17 -7.80 -0.60 -4.39
N PHE A 18 -7.76 -0.14 -3.13
CA PHE A 18 -7.08 -0.89 -2.06
C PHE A 18 -7.70 -2.26 -1.75
N LEU A 19 -8.98 -2.44 -2.06
CA LEU A 19 -9.73 -3.69 -1.88
C LEU A 19 -9.69 -4.58 -3.14
N VAL A 20 -8.55 -4.58 -3.82
CA VAL A 20 -8.24 -5.42 -4.97
C VAL A 20 -7.02 -6.26 -4.64
N ASP A 21 -7.11 -7.57 -4.88
CA ASP A 21 -5.96 -8.44 -4.88
C ASP A 21 -5.07 -8.11 -6.07
N VAL A 22 -3.87 -7.65 -5.80
CA VAL A 22 -2.83 -7.38 -6.81
C VAL A 22 -1.67 -8.36 -6.69
N THR A 23 -1.83 -9.43 -5.90
CA THR A 23 -0.86 -10.51 -5.79
C THR A 23 -0.93 -11.40 -7.03
N GLY A 24 0.17 -12.06 -7.41
CA GLY A 24 0.15 -13.05 -8.50
C GLY A 24 0.06 -12.48 -9.92
N GLY A 25 0.08 -11.16 -10.12
CA GLY A 25 0.16 -10.54 -11.45
C GLY A 25 -1.17 -10.35 -12.16
N SER A 26 -2.29 -10.71 -11.54
CA SER A 26 -3.65 -10.33 -11.99
C SER A 26 -4.33 -9.48 -10.91
N ALA A 27 -5.25 -8.62 -11.35
CA ALA A 27 -6.11 -7.85 -10.47
C ALA A 27 -7.41 -8.62 -10.25
N ARG A 28 -7.74 -8.92 -8.98
CA ARG A 28 -9.01 -9.55 -8.60
C ARG A 28 -9.69 -8.72 -7.52
N GLU A 29 -10.91 -8.28 -7.75
CA GLU A 29 -11.67 -7.61 -6.70
C GLU A 29 -11.92 -8.55 -5.50
N TYR A 30 -11.81 -8.01 -4.29
CA TYR A 30 -12.22 -8.73 -3.09
C TYR A 30 -13.75 -8.92 -3.07
N THR A 31 -14.16 -10.10 -2.60
CA THR A 31 -15.56 -10.42 -2.30
C THR A 31 -16.10 -9.53 -1.18
N ALA A 32 -17.43 -9.42 -1.06
CA ALA A 32 -18.04 -8.64 0.02
C ALA A 32 -17.61 -9.13 1.43
N ALA A 33 -17.41 -10.44 1.60
CA ALA A 33 -16.92 -11.01 2.85
C ALA A 33 -15.47 -10.60 3.15
N GLU A 34 -14.58 -10.64 2.15
CA GLU A 34 -13.21 -10.15 2.26
C GLU A 34 -13.18 -8.63 2.58
N LYS A 35 -13.97 -7.82 1.86
CA LYS A 35 -14.07 -6.37 2.10
C LYS A 35 -14.49 -6.06 3.55
N LYS A 36 -15.53 -6.73 4.05
CA LYS A 36 -16.01 -6.57 5.44
C LYS A 36 -14.95 -6.95 6.48
N LEU A 37 -14.13 -7.97 6.21
CA LEU A 37 -13.02 -8.32 7.10
C LEU A 37 -12.02 -7.17 7.22
N TYR A 38 -11.67 -6.56 6.10
CA TYR A 38 -10.64 -5.52 6.02
C TYR A 38 -11.10 -4.13 6.47
N GLU A 39 -12.40 -3.86 6.50
CA GLU A 39 -12.96 -2.66 7.14
C GLU A 39 -12.65 -2.61 8.64
N THR A 40 -12.56 -3.77 9.30
CA THR A 40 -12.39 -3.84 10.77
C THR A 40 -10.94 -3.93 11.23
N ARG A 41 -10.03 -4.36 10.36
CA ARG A 41 -8.63 -4.61 10.73
C ARG A 41 -7.68 -4.34 9.57
N TYR A 42 -6.68 -3.50 9.83
CA TYR A 42 -5.59 -3.25 8.90
C TYR A 42 -4.75 -4.52 8.70
N ASP A 43 -4.60 -4.95 7.44
CA ASP A 43 -3.82 -6.13 7.06
C ASP A 43 -2.44 -5.71 6.54
N TYR A 44 -1.43 -5.92 7.37
CA TYR A 44 -0.04 -5.62 7.02
C TYR A 44 0.50 -6.47 5.89
N GLN A 45 -0.08 -7.61 5.55
CA GLN A 45 0.36 -8.41 4.39
C GLN A 45 -0.15 -7.82 3.07
N ARG A 46 -1.20 -7.00 3.11
CA ARG A 46 -1.82 -6.40 1.93
C ARG A 46 -1.41 -4.96 1.71
N TRP A 47 -1.31 -4.19 2.79
CA TRP A 47 -0.99 -2.76 2.72
C TRP A 47 0.19 -2.38 3.57
N VAL A 48 0.93 -1.40 3.09
CA VAL A 48 1.97 -0.69 3.83
C VAL A 48 1.73 0.80 3.68
N TRP A 49 2.23 1.60 4.61
CA TRP A 49 2.04 3.04 4.56
C TRP A 49 3.35 3.78 4.79
N CYS A 50 3.39 5.04 4.37
CA CYS A 50 4.51 5.91 4.69
C CYS A 50 4.56 6.18 6.20
N LYS A 51 5.39 5.42 6.93
CA LYS A 51 5.61 5.57 8.37
C LYS A 51 6.38 6.84 8.76
N HIS A 52 7.06 7.46 7.79
CA HIS A 52 7.90 8.63 8.05
C HIS A 52 7.10 9.93 8.19
N TYR A 53 6.13 10.18 7.29
CA TYR A 53 5.48 11.50 7.23
C TYR A 53 4.00 11.48 6.82
N CYS A 54 3.65 11.07 5.60
CA CYS A 54 2.32 11.39 5.07
C CYS A 54 1.21 10.38 5.40
N GLY A 55 1.55 9.19 5.91
CA GLY A 55 0.58 8.14 6.26
C GLY A 55 -0.11 7.47 5.07
N THR A 56 0.24 7.83 3.84
CA THR A 56 -0.39 7.28 2.61
C THR A 56 -0.16 5.78 2.51
N ASN A 57 -1.24 5.04 2.21
CA ASN A 57 -1.22 3.60 1.99
C ASN A 57 -0.78 3.26 0.56
N TYR A 58 -0.19 2.07 0.41
CA TYR A 58 0.12 1.42 -0.85
C TYR A 58 -0.15 -0.07 -0.69
N HIS A 59 -0.47 -0.76 -1.78
CA HIS A 59 -0.36 -2.22 -1.79
C HIS A 59 1.09 -2.61 -1.45
N ARG A 60 1.25 -3.60 -0.57
CA ARG A 60 2.57 -4.11 -0.16
C ARG A 60 3.40 -4.46 -1.38
N VAL A 61 2.85 -5.28 -2.28
CA VAL A 61 3.54 -5.72 -3.51
C VAL A 61 3.94 -4.53 -4.39
N CYS A 62 3.08 -3.51 -4.51
CA CYS A 62 3.40 -2.32 -5.29
C CYS A 62 4.56 -1.54 -4.69
N MET A 63 4.57 -1.36 -3.36
CA MET A 63 5.64 -0.64 -2.68
C MET A 63 6.95 -1.44 -2.69
N ASP A 64 6.91 -2.76 -2.50
CA ASP A 64 8.09 -3.62 -2.56
C ASP A 64 8.74 -3.56 -3.96
N ARG A 65 7.93 -3.60 -5.03
CA ARG A 65 8.41 -3.38 -6.41
C ARG A 65 8.96 -1.97 -6.60
N TRP A 66 8.27 -0.95 -6.10
CA TRP A 66 8.73 0.44 -6.19
C TRP A 66 10.11 0.62 -5.56
N ILE A 67 10.32 0.09 -4.35
CA ILE A 67 11.60 0.17 -3.64
C ILE A 67 12.70 -0.55 -4.40
N MET A 68 12.38 -1.74 -4.94
CA MET A 68 13.31 -2.52 -5.75
C MET A 68 13.83 -1.75 -6.97
N VAL A 69 12.96 -0.97 -7.65
CA VAL A 69 13.34 -0.27 -8.89
C VAL A 69 13.79 1.18 -8.70
N SER A 70 13.27 1.90 -7.71
CA SER A 70 13.47 3.35 -7.57
C SER A 70 14.69 3.74 -6.73
N GLY A 71 15.25 2.81 -5.95
CA GLY A 71 16.44 3.08 -5.15
C GLY A 71 16.47 2.25 -3.88
N PHE A 72 16.91 1.00 -3.99
CA PHE A 72 17.00 0.05 -2.87
C PHE A 72 17.73 0.61 -1.64
N MET A 73 18.80 1.41 -1.83
CA MET A 73 19.55 2.00 -0.73
C MET A 73 18.89 3.24 -0.10
N TYR A 74 18.05 3.95 -0.86
CA TYR A 74 17.44 5.21 -0.42
C TYR A 74 15.98 5.29 -0.87
N PRO A 75 15.14 4.33 -0.44
CA PRO A 75 13.76 4.28 -0.88
C PRO A 75 13.03 5.55 -0.46
N LYS A 76 12.14 6.05 -1.31
CA LYS A 76 11.33 7.24 -1.03
C LYS A 76 9.85 6.91 -1.17
N CYS A 77 9.05 7.53 -0.32
CA CYS A 77 7.59 7.51 -0.46
C CYS A 77 7.20 8.15 -1.81
N PRO A 78 6.43 7.46 -2.67
CA PRO A 78 5.98 8.00 -3.95
C PRO A 78 5.19 9.31 -3.82
N THR A 79 4.46 9.50 -2.72
CA THR A 79 3.56 10.65 -2.54
C THR A 79 4.24 11.86 -1.91
N CYS A 80 5.05 11.68 -0.86
CA CYS A 80 5.65 12.81 -0.14
C CYS A 80 7.16 12.95 -0.36
N THR A 81 7.78 12.04 -1.11
CA THR A 81 9.22 12.00 -1.45
C THR A 81 10.20 11.90 -0.28
N ARG A 82 9.70 11.85 0.97
CA ARG A 82 10.49 11.54 2.16
C ARG A 82 11.03 10.12 2.11
N PHE A 83 12.15 9.87 2.78
CA PHE A 83 12.72 8.54 2.91
C PHE A 83 11.69 7.55 3.47
N TRP A 84 11.67 6.36 2.88
CA TRP A 84 10.82 5.28 3.32
C TRP A 84 11.40 4.63 4.58
N LEU A 85 10.55 4.44 5.58
CA LEU A 85 10.89 3.73 6.82
C LEU A 85 10.04 2.47 6.89
N TYR A 86 10.70 1.32 7.08
CA TYR A 86 10.05 0.02 7.19
C TYR A 86 9.37 -0.21 8.54
#